data_AF-A0A495ZX53-F1
#
_entry.id   AF-A0A495ZX53-F1
#
_cell.length_a   1.000
_cell.length_b   1.000
_cell.length_c   1.000
_cell.angle_alpha   90.00
_cell.angle_beta   90.00
_cell.angle_gamma   90.00
#
_symmetry.space_group_name_H-M   'P 1'
#
loop_
_entity.id
_entity.type
_entity.pdbx_description
1 polymer ?
#
loop_
_entity_poly.entity_id
_entity_poly.type
_entity_poly.pdbx_seq_one_letter_code
_entity_poly.pdbx_strand_id
1 'polypeptide(L)'
;MKLIALLLFPILLLTVQPSMAIREGTATADVFIRRYAQSGDFGRLALWHEAAAECLTRISVPMNEIAYAYYKRRGYEKWAARAEKEAHEIQELHQYHRTRAKTAWQKFGGDAFLLKGFPDQRRGWVSQPVLNTERENIAKFIETWLPRYPNRFYEFGIYPTFFKKQRALAEQKGDSVKVLRLEADAAEMCAAQYERIPIAYGLRNYEKHRDAYRQYATHLRKLAQQNPNALPSKIDKGRRILDSLGVQTVPSQQTVDAILQIAQSNTQVKTALADQHAVHAYPTFQGFVWIVNFSNHSRGNLATAIIGAKTLKVLDVCISNLGGSGLAWR
;
A
#
# COMPACT_ATOMS: atom_id res chain seq x y z
N MET A 1 4.16 -13.93 41.77
CA MET A 1 4.82 -13.37 40.56
C MET A 1 4.46 -14.13 39.26
N LYS A 2 3.19 -14.45 38.99
CA LYS A 2 2.78 -15.15 37.76
C LYS A 2 1.67 -14.46 36.93
N LEU A 3 1.10 -13.36 37.42
CA LEU A 3 0.02 -12.63 36.72
C LEU A 3 0.48 -11.43 35.87
N ILE A 4 1.70 -10.91 36.09
CA ILE A 4 2.21 -9.77 35.31
C ILE A 4 2.69 -10.19 33.92
N ALA A 5 3.04 -11.47 33.73
CA ALA A 5 3.51 -11.99 32.44
C ALA A 5 2.38 -12.14 31.40
N LEU A 6 1.12 -12.33 31.81
CA LEU A 6 -0.01 -12.46 30.88
C LEU A 6 -0.51 -11.12 30.32
N LEU A 7 -0.32 -10.02 31.06
CA LEU A 7 -0.78 -8.68 30.65
C LEU A 7 0.18 -7.96 29.69
N LEU A 8 1.41 -8.46 29.53
CA LEU A 8 2.39 -7.92 28.57
C LEU A 8 2.28 -8.55 27.17
N PHE A 9 1.63 -9.71 27.04
CA PHE A 9 1.51 -10.42 25.76
C PHE A 9 0.64 -9.71 24.70
N PRO A 10 -0.49 -9.05 25.03
CA PRO A 10 -1.26 -8.30 24.03
C PRO A 10 -0.63 -6.94 23.67
N ILE A 11 0.20 -6.36 24.54
CA ILE A 11 0.93 -5.10 24.26
C ILE A 11 2.11 -5.37 23.32
N LEU A 12 2.74 -6.55 23.40
CA LEU A 12 3.77 -6.98 22.45
C LEU A 12 3.21 -7.25 21.05
N LEU A 13 1.98 -7.76 20.92
CA LEU A 13 1.34 -8.00 19.62
C LEU A 13 0.96 -6.71 18.86
N LEU A 14 0.78 -5.59 19.56
CA LEU A 14 0.55 -4.26 18.95
C LEU A 14 1.83 -3.62 18.39
N THR A 15 3.01 -4.22 18.60
CA THR A 15 4.31 -3.70 18.12
C THR A 15 4.89 -4.46 16.92
N VAL A 16 4.17 -5.48 16.42
CA VAL A 16 4.63 -6.39 15.36
C VAL A 16 3.84 -6.22 14.07
N GLN A 17 3.06 -5.14 13.93
CA GLN A 17 2.54 -4.82 12.61
C GLN A 17 3.68 -4.21 11.79
N PRO A 18 4.12 -4.86 10.71
CA PRO A 18 5.08 -4.24 9.80
C PRO A 18 4.47 -2.95 9.29
N SER A 19 5.34 -2.01 8.92
CA SER A 19 4.92 -0.70 8.44
C SER A 19 3.75 -0.85 7.45
N MET A 20 2.60 -0.23 7.74
CA MET A 20 1.40 -0.26 6.87
C MET A 20 1.75 0.10 5.41
N ALA A 21 2.68 1.05 5.26
CA ALA A 21 3.22 1.48 3.97
C ALA A 21 4.05 0.43 3.23
N ILE A 22 4.36 -0.73 3.81
CA ILE A 22 5.00 -1.86 3.13
C ILE A 22 3.92 -2.75 2.48
N ARG A 23 2.68 -2.75 2.99
CA ARG A 23 1.64 -3.72 2.60
C ARG A 23 0.44 -3.13 1.84
N GLU A 24 0.37 -1.82 1.58
CA GLU A 24 -0.82 -1.16 0.97
C GLU A 24 -1.30 -1.75 -0.39
N GLY A 25 -0.38 -2.17 -1.25
CA GLY A 25 -0.65 -2.79 -2.55
C GLY A 25 -1.23 -4.19 -2.38
N THR A 26 -0.64 -5.01 -1.51
CA THR A 26 -1.18 -6.32 -1.12
C THR A 26 -2.57 -6.20 -0.50
N ALA A 27 -2.74 -5.22 0.40
CA ALA A 27 -4.00 -4.87 1.02
C ALA A 27 -5.11 -4.53 0.02
N THR A 28 -4.76 -3.86 -1.08
CA THR A 28 -5.72 -3.52 -2.12
C THR A 28 -6.02 -4.72 -3.02
N ALA A 29 -5.03 -5.56 -3.31
CA ALA A 29 -5.23 -6.84 -3.98
C ALA A 29 -6.15 -7.78 -3.18
N ASP A 30 -6.09 -7.73 -1.84
CA ASP A 30 -6.93 -8.52 -0.95
C ASP A 30 -8.43 -8.24 -1.11
N VAL A 31 -8.81 -7.03 -1.56
CA VAL A 31 -10.22 -6.72 -1.88
C VAL A 31 -10.71 -7.60 -3.03
N PHE A 32 -9.91 -7.75 -4.09
CA PHE A 32 -10.24 -8.60 -5.24
C PHE A 32 -10.11 -10.09 -4.92
N ILE A 33 -9.11 -10.47 -4.12
CA ILE A 33 -8.95 -11.85 -3.62
C ILE A 33 -10.22 -12.28 -2.88
N ARG A 34 -10.71 -11.46 -1.94
CA ARG A 34 -11.94 -11.79 -1.20
C ARG A 34 -13.14 -11.92 -2.12
N ARG A 35 -13.32 -10.97 -3.03
CA ARG A 35 -14.39 -11.00 -4.05
C ARG A 35 -14.38 -12.31 -4.84
N TYR A 36 -13.25 -12.67 -5.42
CA TYR A 36 -13.17 -13.85 -6.28
C TYR A 36 -13.18 -15.16 -5.51
N ALA A 37 -12.71 -15.16 -4.25
CA ALA A 37 -12.88 -16.29 -3.36
C ALA A 37 -14.36 -16.53 -3.02
N GLN A 38 -15.13 -15.47 -2.74
CA GLN A 38 -16.56 -15.55 -2.47
C GLN A 38 -17.37 -16.00 -3.69
N SER A 39 -17.01 -15.53 -4.90
CA SER A 39 -17.70 -15.93 -6.13
C SER A 39 -17.25 -17.26 -6.70
N GLY A 40 -16.23 -17.91 -6.12
CA GLY A 40 -15.64 -19.15 -6.65
C GLY A 40 -14.91 -18.98 -7.98
N ASP A 41 -14.52 -17.76 -8.35
CA ASP A 41 -13.77 -17.48 -9.59
C ASP A 41 -12.28 -17.78 -9.37
N PHE A 42 -11.93 -19.06 -9.41
CA PHE A 42 -10.57 -19.51 -9.09
C PHE A 42 -9.50 -19.01 -10.07
N GLY A 43 -9.88 -18.75 -11.34
CA GLY A 43 -8.95 -18.22 -12.34
C GLY A 43 -8.52 -16.79 -12.01
N ARG A 44 -9.48 -15.88 -11.76
CA ARG A 44 -9.15 -14.52 -11.33
C ARG A 44 -8.55 -14.47 -9.93
N LEU A 45 -9.01 -15.33 -9.02
CA LEU A 45 -8.43 -15.45 -7.68
C LEU A 45 -6.93 -15.76 -7.75
N ALA A 46 -6.53 -16.69 -8.62
CA ALA A 46 -5.13 -17.03 -8.81
C ALA A 46 -4.31 -15.83 -9.29
N LEU A 47 -4.82 -15.12 -10.31
CA LEU A 47 -4.18 -13.91 -10.85
C LEU A 47 -3.99 -12.81 -9.78
N TRP A 48 -4.97 -12.58 -8.91
CA TRP A 48 -4.86 -11.56 -7.86
C TRP A 48 -3.94 -11.97 -6.71
N HIS A 49 -3.82 -13.25 -6.40
CA HIS A 49 -2.76 -13.74 -5.53
C HIS A 49 -1.37 -13.56 -6.14
N GLU A 50 -1.20 -13.76 -7.45
CA GLU A 50 0.05 -13.47 -8.14
C GLU A 50 0.37 -11.97 -8.12
N ALA A 51 -0.62 -11.11 -8.35
CA ALA A 51 -0.47 -9.65 -8.24
C ALA A 51 -0.07 -9.21 -6.83
N ALA A 52 -0.68 -9.80 -5.79
CA ALA A 52 -0.33 -9.54 -4.40
C ALA A 52 1.13 -9.92 -4.10
N ALA A 53 1.59 -11.07 -4.61
CA ALA A 53 2.98 -11.49 -4.51
C ALA A 53 3.92 -10.54 -5.29
N GLU A 54 3.53 -10.10 -6.48
CA GLU A 54 4.30 -9.14 -7.27
C GLU A 54 4.45 -7.79 -6.55
N CYS A 55 3.40 -7.27 -5.90
CA CYS A 55 3.50 -6.08 -5.07
C CYS A 55 4.55 -6.24 -3.96
N LEU A 56 4.57 -7.40 -3.28
CA LEU A 56 5.55 -7.67 -2.23
C LEU A 56 6.97 -7.63 -2.79
N THR A 57 7.22 -8.30 -3.91
CA THR A 57 8.55 -8.35 -4.54
C THR A 57 8.99 -7.01 -5.10
N ARG A 58 8.10 -6.27 -5.78
CA ARG A 58 8.45 -5.06 -6.53
C ARG A 58 8.44 -3.80 -5.67
N ILE A 59 7.78 -3.82 -4.51
CA ILE A 59 7.59 -2.65 -3.67
C ILE A 59 8.10 -2.91 -2.25
N SER A 60 7.53 -3.90 -1.56
CA SER A 60 7.80 -4.14 -0.14
C SER A 60 9.26 -4.51 0.12
N VAL A 61 9.80 -5.45 -0.66
CA VAL A 61 11.21 -5.89 -0.57
C VAL A 61 12.19 -4.71 -0.77
N PRO A 62 12.17 -3.98 -1.91
CA PRO A 62 13.13 -2.89 -2.11
C PRO A 62 12.99 -1.77 -1.07
N MET A 63 11.77 -1.44 -0.62
CA MET A 63 11.57 -0.45 0.45
C MET A 63 12.23 -0.88 1.75
N ASN A 64 12.01 -2.13 2.16
CA ASN A 64 12.58 -2.67 3.40
C ASN A 64 14.11 -2.75 3.33
N GLU A 65 14.68 -3.17 2.19
CA GLU A 65 16.12 -3.21 2.00
C GLU A 65 16.77 -1.83 2.06
N ILE A 66 16.15 -0.80 1.46
CA ILE A 66 16.61 0.59 1.57
C ILE A 66 16.61 1.04 3.04
N ALA A 67 15.55 0.71 3.79
CA ALA A 67 15.44 1.03 5.21
C ALA A 67 16.49 0.32 6.06
N TYR A 68 16.63 -1.00 5.90
CA TYR A 68 17.62 -1.81 6.61
C TYR A 68 19.04 -1.31 6.37
N ALA A 69 19.40 -1.07 5.11
CA ALA A 69 20.73 -0.55 4.75
C ALA A 69 21.01 0.80 5.39
N TYR A 70 20.01 1.68 5.45
CA TYR A 70 20.12 2.97 6.14
C TYR A 70 20.34 2.79 7.65
N TYR A 71 19.49 2.00 8.31
CA TYR A 71 19.57 1.79 9.75
C TYR A 71 20.90 1.16 10.17
N LYS A 72 21.34 0.14 9.44
CA LYS A 72 22.61 -0.54 9.70
C LYS A 72 23.80 0.41 9.55
N ARG A 73 23.86 1.19 8.47
CA ARG A 73 24.95 2.14 8.21
C ARG A 73 25.05 3.25 9.25
N ARG A 74 23.92 3.67 9.82
CA ARG A 74 23.84 4.76 10.80
C ARG A 74 23.86 4.28 12.26
N GLY A 75 24.03 2.98 12.51
CA GLY A 75 24.09 2.43 13.87
C GLY A 75 22.75 2.38 14.60
N TYR A 76 21.63 2.37 13.88
CA TYR A 76 20.29 2.25 14.48
C TYR A 76 19.91 0.78 14.69
N GLU A 77 20.60 0.09 15.59
CA GLU A 77 20.50 -1.38 15.78
C GLU A 77 19.06 -1.89 15.97
N LYS A 78 18.27 -1.24 16.82
CA LYS A 78 16.86 -1.63 17.04
C LYS A 78 16.01 -1.52 15.77
N TRP A 79 16.27 -0.51 14.94
CA TRP A 79 15.56 -0.31 13.68
C TRP A 79 16.06 -1.28 12.60
N ALA A 80 17.35 -1.59 12.58
CA ALA A 80 17.90 -2.61 11.70
C ALA A 80 17.33 -4.00 12.03
N ALA A 81 17.29 -4.39 13.31
CA ALA A 81 16.68 -5.65 13.74
C ALA A 81 15.18 -5.73 13.40
N ARG A 82 14.46 -4.61 13.54
CA ARG A 82 13.07 -4.51 13.09
C ARG A 82 12.94 -4.74 11.58
N ALA A 83 13.74 -4.07 10.76
CA ALA A 83 13.68 -4.21 9.31
C ALA A 83 14.08 -5.62 8.84
N GLU A 84 14.97 -6.30 9.56
CA GLU A 84 15.31 -7.71 9.32
C GLU A 84 14.12 -8.64 9.59
N LYS A 85 13.39 -8.41 10.69
CA LYS A 85 12.13 -9.11 10.97
C LYS A 85 11.08 -8.84 9.89
N GLU A 86 10.89 -7.58 9.50
CA GLU A 86 9.94 -7.20 8.45
C GLU A 86 10.30 -7.87 7.10
N ALA A 87 11.59 -8.10 6.81
CA ALA A 87 12.02 -8.85 5.63
C ALA A 87 11.51 -10.29 5.64
N HIS A 88 11.58 -10.96 6.80
CA HIS A 88 11.06 -12.32 6.95
C HIS A 88 9.54 -12.38 6.75
N GLU A 89 8.81 -11.46 7.37
CA GLU A 89 7.35 -11.37 7.24
C GLU A 89 6.90 -11.07 5.80
N ILE A 90 7.66 -10.25 5.05
CA ILE A 90 7.41 -10.02 3.62
C ILE A 90 7.57 -11.34 2.85
N GLN A 91 8.61 -12.11 3.15
CA GLN A 91 8.89 -13.38 2.48
C GLN A 91 7.81 -14.44 2.78
N GLU A 92 7.38 -14.55 4.03
CA GLU A 92 6.28 -15.45 4.43
C GLU A 92 4.98 -15.10 3.69
N LEU A 93 4.61 -13.81 3.62
CA LEU A 93 3.43 -13.37 2.87
C LEU A 93 3.56 -13.63 1.37
N HIS A 94 4.74 -13.42 0.81
CA HIS A 94 5.00 -13.73 -0.61
C HIS A 94 4.78 -15.22 -0.88
N GLN A 95 5.34 -16.09 -0.04
CA GLN A 95 5.16 -17.54 -0.15
C GLN A 95 3.69 -17.95 0.04
N TYR A 96 2.99 -17.33 0.98
CA TYR A 96 1.56 -17.53 1.19
C TYR A 96 0.77 -17.26 -0.10
N HIS A 97 0.94 -16.08 -0.70
CA HIS A 97 0.23 -15.71 -1.92
C HIS A 97 0.61 -16.59 -3.11
N ARG A 98 1.89 -16.92 -3.30
CA ARG A 98 2.33 -17.85 -4.36
C ARG A 98 1.69 -19.24 -4.21
N THR A 99 1.59 -19.73 -2.97
CA THR A 99 0.96 -21.01 -2.67
C THR A 99 -0.53 -20.96 -2.97
N ARG A 100 -1.22 -19.91 -2.52
CA ARG A 100 -2.66 -19.72 -2.77
C ARG A 100 -2.97 -19.56 -4.26
N ALA A 101 -2.13 -18.84 -5.01
CA ALA A 101 -2.24 -18.75 -6.47
C ALA A 101 -2.15 -20.13 -7.12
N LYS A 102 -1.13 -20.93 -6.76
CA LYS A 102 -0.97 -22.29 -7.26
C LYS A 102 -2.19 -23.16 -6.96
N THR A 103 -2.71 -23.12 -5.72
CA THR A 103 -3.92 -23.85 -5.35
C THR A 103 -5.15 -23.39 -6.14
N ALA A 104 -5.30 -22.09 -6.36
CA ALA A 104 -6.41 -21.56 -7.15
C ALA A 104 -6.32 -21.99 -8.62
N TRP A 105 -5.11 -21.98 -9.23
CA TRP A 105 -4.90 -22.53 -10.57
C TRP A 105 -5.20 -24.03 -10.65
N GLN A 106 -4.81 -24.80 -9.63
CA GLN A 106 -5.14 -26.23 -9.55
C GLN A 106 -6.64 -26.46 -9.47
N LYS A 107 -7.40 -25.64 -8.74
CA LYS A 107 -8.87 -25.73 -8.72
C LYS A 107 -9.48 -25.32 -10.06
N PHE A 108 -8.95 -24.30 -10.69
CA PHE A 108 -9.40 -23.84 -12.01
C PHE A 108 -9.18 -24.91 -13.10
N GLY A 109 -8.01 -25.56 -13.12
CA GLY A 109 -7.66 -26.60 -14.10
C GLY A 109 -8.04 -28.04 -13.70
N GLY A 110 -8.26 -28.32 -12.42
CA GLY A 110 -8.40 -29.66 -11.85
C GLY A 110 -9.79 -30.28 -11.92
N ASP A 111 -10.85 -29.47 -12.05
CA ASP A 111 -12.21 -29.97 -12.30
C ASP A 111 -12.53 -30.13 -13.81
N ALA A 112 -11.60 -29.69 -14.67
CA ALA A 112 -11.68 -29.88 -16.12
C ALA A 112 -11.27 -31.30 -16.56
N PHE A 113 -10.43 -31.97 -15.77
CA PHE A 113 -9.91 -33.30 -16.11
C PHE A 113 -10.74 -34.45 -15.51
N LEU A 114 -11.55 -34.18 -14.47
CA LEU A 114 -12.39 -35.19 -13.81
C LEU A 114 -13.79 -35.34 -14.38
N LEU A 115 -14.22 -34.52 -15.34
CA LEU A 115 -15.49 -34.71 -16.02
C LEU A 115 -15.35 -34.69 -17.55
N LYS A 116 -14.59 -35.65 -18.08
CA LYS A 116 -14.89 -36.18 -19.43
C LYS A 116 -16.28 -36.82 -19.37
N GLY A 117 -17.32 -36.09 -19.78
CA GLY A 117 -18.64 -36.70 -19.98
C GLY A 117 -19.89 -35.84 -19.80
N PHE A 118 -19.81 -34.52 -19.58
CA PHE A 118 -21.03 -33.69 -19.49
C PHE A 118 -20.97 -32.47 -20.42
N PRO A 119 -21.99 -32.26 -21.30
CA PRO A 119 -22.06 -31.09 -22.15
C PRO A 119 -22.39 -29.83 -21.33
N ASP A 120 -21.51 -28.84 -21.44
CA ASP A 120 -21.79 -27.43 -21.74
C ASP A 120 -22.78 -26.60 -20.87
N GLN A 121 -22.98 -26.89 -19.58
CA GLN A 121 -23.67 -25.94 -18.67
C GLN A 121 -23.11 -25.87 -17.24
N ARG A 122 -21.81 -25.62 -17.09
CA ARG A 122 -21.24 -25.32 -15.75
C ARG A 122 -20.97 -23.84 -15.54
N ARG A 123 -21.83 -23.23 -14.73
CA ARG A 123 -21.57 -21.98 -14.00
C ARG A 123 -20.20 -22.06 -13.32
N GLY A 124 -19.23 -21.26 -13.77
CA GLY A 124 -17.94 -21.09 -13.09
C GLY A 124 -16.70 -21.14 -13.97
N TRP A 125 -16.83 -21.53 -15.25
CA TRP A 125 -15.68 -21.48 -16.17
C TRP A 125 -15.43 -20.06 -16.66
N VAL A 126 -14.36 -19.43 -16.16
CA VAL A 126 -13.90 -18.13 -16.63
C VAL A 126 -13.15 -18.30 -17.94
N SER A 127 -13.67 -17.69 -19.00
CA SER A 127 -13.10 -17.83 -20.34
C SER A 127 -11.72 -17.15 -20.43
N GLN A 128 -10.87 -17.63 -21.35
CA GLN A 128 -9.55 -17.05 -21.58
C GLN A 128 -9.59 -15.54 -21.88
N PRO A 129 -10.55 -15.01 -22.68
CA PRO A 129 -10.72 -13.57 -22.86
C PRO A 129 -10.91 -12.82 -21.54
N VAL A 130 -11.70 -13.37 -20.61
CA VAL A 130 -11.94 -12.76 -19.30
C VAL A 130 -10.65 -12.74 -18.47
N LEU A 131 -9.87 -13.82 -18.48
CA LEU A 131 -8.56 -13.84 -17.80
C LEU A 131 -7.56 -12.87 -18.43
N ASN A 132 -7.59 -12.68 -19.75
CA ASN A 132 -6.75 -11.68 -20.42
C ASN A 132 -7.11 -10.26 -19.99
N THR A 133 -8.40 -9.93 -19.96
CA THR A 133 -8.87 -8.64 -19.42
C THR A 133 -8.46 -8.46 -17.96
N GLU A 134 -8.51 -9.52 -17.15
CA GLU A 134 -8.07 -9.43 -15.75
C GLU A 134 -6.56 -9.16 -15.63
N ARG A 135 -5.72 -9.79 -16.47
CA ARG A 135 -4.28 -9.51 -16.53
C ARG A 135 -4.00 -8.05 -16.91
N GLU A 136 -4.74 -7.50 -17.87
CA GLU A 136 -4.63 -6.08 -18.22
C GLU A 136 -5.04 -5.15 -17.07
N ASN A 137 -6.07 -5.53 -16.30
CA ASN A 137 -6.48 -4.78 -15.12
C ASN A 137 -5.40 -4.82 -14.03
N ILE A 138 -4.79 -5.99 -13.81
CA ILE A 138 -3.67 -6.16 -12.88
C ILE A 138 -2.45 -5.36 -13.33
N ALA A 139 -2.13 -5.32 -14.63
CA ALA A 139 -1.04 -4.48 -15.14
C ALA A 139 -1.29 -3.00 -14.80
N LYS A 140 -2.48 -2.48 -15.09
CA LYS A 140 -2.87 -1.09 -14.74
C LYS A 140 -2.83 -0.84 -13.24
N PHE A 141 -3.21 -1.83 -12.44
CA PHE A 141 -3.13 -1.78 -10.98
C PHE A 141 -1.69 -1.63 -10.50
N ILE A 142 -0.78 -2.49 -10.96
CA ILE A 142 0.64 -2.46 -10.60
C ILE A 142 1.27 -1.13 -11.03
N GLU A 143 1.05 -0.69 -12.27
CA GLU A 143 1.52 0.61 -12.79
C GLU A 143 0.99 1.81 -11.98
N THR A 144 -0.23 1.70 -11.44
CA THR A 144 -0.81 2.74 -10.58
C THR A 144 -0.11 2.79 -9.22
N TRP A 145 0.19 1.63 -8.63
CA TRP A 145 0.75 1.54 -7.28
C TRP A 145 2.24 1.80 -7.19
N LEU A 146 3.05 1.24 -8.09
CA LEU A 146 4.51 1.38 -8.07
C LEU A 146 5.00 2.83 -7.81
N PRO A 147 4.51 3.86 -8.50
CA PRO A 147 4.94 5.24 -8.25
C PRO A 147 4.28 5.88 -7.02
N ARG A 148 3.15 5.38 -6.54
CA ARG A 148 2.47 5.92 -5.34
C ARG A 148 3.29 5.73 -4.09
N TYR A 149 4.05 4.65 -3.97
CA TYR A 149 4.82 4.36 -2.77
C TYR A 149 5.95 5.36 -2.51
N PRO A 150 6.84 5.66 -3.48
CA PRO A 150 7.80 6.77 -3.34
C PRO A 150 7.10 8.11 -3.08
N ASN A 151 6.00 8.39 -3.77
CA ASN A 151 5.24 9.63 -3.56
C ASN A 151 4.70 9.76 -2.14
N ARG A 152 4.26 8.65 -1.55
CA ARG A 152 3.64 8.59 -0.24
C ARG A 152 4.64 8.43 0.90
N PHE A 153 5.94 8.32 0.61
CA PHE A 153 6.99 8.13 1.62
C PHE A 153 6.91 9.11 2.80
N TYR A 154 6.60 10.38 2.54
CA TYR A 154 6.49 11.43 3.55
C TYR A 154 5.17 11.40 4.33
N GLU A 155 4.13 10.81 3.75
CA GLU A 155 2.78 10.75 4.33
C GLU A 155 2.55 9.46 5.11
N PHE A 156 3.14 8.36 4.63
CA PHE A 156 2.96 7.01 5.13
C PHE A 156 4.32 6.29 5.19
N GLY A 157 4.56 5.50 6.24
CA GLY A 157 5.74 4.61 6.32
C GLY A 157 6.95 5.18 7.05
N ILE A 158 8.14 5.06 6.46
CA ILE A 158 9.43 5.25 7.15
C ILE A 158 9.62 6.70 7.63
N TYR A 159 9.22 7.69 6.83
CA TYR A 159 9.39 9.10 7.23
C TYR A 159 8.60 9.46 8.50
N PRO A 160 7.27 9.28 8.57
CA PRO A 160 6.51 9.62 9.78
C PRO A 160 6.88 8.74 11.00
N THR A 161 7.30 7.49 10.78
CA THR A 161 7.61 6.55 11.88
C THR A 161 9.00 6.74 12.47
N PHE A 162 10.00 7.05 11.63
CA PHE A 162 11.40 7.18 12.03
C PHE A 162 11.90 8.62 11.92
N PHE A 163 11.93 9.19 10.71
CA PHE A 163 12.57 10.50 10.47
C PHE A 163 11.90 11.64 11.23
N LYS A 164 10.57 11.70 11.22
CA LYS A 164 9.82 12.75 11.93
C LYS A 164 10.13 12.75 13.43
N LYS A 165 10.25 11.57 14.04
CA LYS A 165 10.61 11.45 15.47
C LYS A 165 12.05 11.88 15.73
N GLN A 166 13.00 11.42 14.91
CA GLN A 166 14.41 11.82 15.05
C GLN A 166 14.64 13.31 14.82
N ARG A 167 13.90 13.90 13.88
CA ARG A 167 13.91 15.32 13.61
C ARG A 167 13.38 16.12 14.79
N ALA A 168 12.21 15.78 15.31
CA ALA A 168 11.64 16.48 16.47
C ALA A 168 12.60 16.47 17.67
N LEU A 169 13.28 15.35 17.92
CA LEU A 169 14.30 15.25 18.97
C LEU A 169 15.54 16.13 18.71
N ALA A 170 15.94 16.32 17.45
CA ALA A 170 17.05 17.19 17.09
C ALA A 170 16.66 18.67 17.20
N GLU A 171 15.45 19.03 16.77
CA GLU A 171 14.88 20.38 16.91
C GLU A 171 14.79 20.79 18.38
N GLN A 172 14.30 19.91 19.26
CA GLN A 172 14.24 20.15 20.71
C GLN A 172 15.62 20.43 21.34
N LYS A 173 16.69 19.89 20.74
CA LYS A 173 18.08 20.09 21.19
C LYS A 173 18.75 21.30 20.53
N GLY A 174 18.05 22.03 19.66
CA GLY A 174 18.64 23.11 18.87
C GLY A 174 19.68 22.62 17.84
N ASP A 175 19.72 21.32 17.53
CA ASP A 175 20.73 20.73 16.64
C ASP A 175 20.30 20.87 15.17
N SER A 176 20.47 22.09 14.65
CA SER A 176 20.07 22.45 13.28
C SER A 176 20.80 21.63 12.22
N VAL A 177 22.07 21.26 12.46
CA VAL A 177 22.86 20.42 11.56
C VAL A 177 22.28 19.02 11.46
N LYS A 178 21.89 18.42 12.59
CA LYS A 178 21.28 17.08 12.59
C LYS A 178 19.93 17.06 11.89
N VAL A 179 19.10 18.08 12.07
CA VAL A 179 17.83 18.21 11.34
C VAL A 179 18.07 18.22 9.83
N LEU A 180 19.00 19.05 9.35
CA LEU A 180 19.34 19.11 7.93
C LEU A 180 19.87 17.77 7.39
N ARG A 181 20.69 17.07 8.16
CA ARG A 181 21.20 15.74 7.79
C ARG A 181 20.09 14.69 7.72
N LEU A 182 19.15 14.69 8.67
CA LEU A 182 18.00 13.78 8.68
C LEU A 182 17.09 14.00 7.47
N GLU A 183 16.82 15.25 7.10
CA GLU A 183 16.02 15.57 5.91
C GLU A 183 16.76 15.21 4.61
N ALA A 184 18.09 15.39 4.57
CA ALA A 184 18.88 14.97 3.42
C ALA A 184 18.85 13.44 3.23
N ASP A 185 18.98 12.71 4.33
CA ASP A 185 18.91 11.25 4.34
C ASP A 185 17.51 10.75 3.92
N ALA A 186 16.45 11.40 4.39
CA ALA A 186 15.08 11.10 3.98
C ALA A 186 14.88 11.32 2.46
N ALA A 187 15.38 12.43 1.92
CA ALA A 187 15.30 12.72 0.49
C ALA A 187 16.09 11.70 -0.36
N GLU A 188 17.28 11.28 0.10
CA GLU A 188 18.07 10.26 -0.58
C GLU A 188 17.38 8.89 -0.57
N MET A 189 16.76 8.50 0.55
CA MET A 189 15.95 7.28 0.62
C MET A 189 14.75 7.32 -0.33
N CYS A 190 14.07 8.47 -0.42
CA CYS A 190 12.97 8.65 -1.37
C CYS A 190 13.46 8.51 -2.83
N ALA A 191 14.61 9.11 -3.18
CA ALA A 191 15.22 8.94 -4.48
C ALA A 191 15.55 7.46 -4.79
N ALA A 192 16.13 6.74 -3.82
CA ALA A 192 16.42 5.32 -3.96
C ALA A 192 15.15 4.49 -4.20
N GLN A 193 14.01 4.87 -3.61
CA GLN A 193 12.74 4.21 -3.88
C GLN A 193 12.26 4.44 -5.33
N TYR A 194 12.37 5.66 -5.89
CA TYR A 194 12.05 5.87 -7.31
C TYR A 194 12.92 5.02 -8.24
N GLU A 195 14.20 4.92 -7.92
CA GLU A 195 15.15 4.11 -8.70
C GLU A 195 14.80 2.63 -8.68
N ARG A 196 14.51 2.09 -7.50
CA ARG A 196 14.33 0.64 -7.30
C ARG A 196 12.91 0.14 -7.50
N ILE A 197 11.91 1.02 -7.55
CA ILE A 197 10.49 0.65 -7.65
C ILE A 197 9.93 1.02 -9.03
N PRO A 198 9.51 2.27 -9.34
CA PRO A 198 8.94 2.57 -10.64
C PRO A 198 9.97 2.52 -11.79
N ILE A 199 11.18 3.04 -11.63
CA ILE A 199 12.18 3.08 -12.72
C ILE A 199 12.69 1.67 -13.06
N ALA A 200 13.05 0.87 -12.05
CA ALA A 200 13.47 -0.52 -12.25
C ALA A 200 12.36 -1.41 -12.87
N TYR A 201 11.10 -1.02 -12.73
CA TYR A 201 9.97 -1.67 -13.40
C TYR A 201 9.79 -1.22 -14.86
N GLY A 202 10.52 -0.21 -15.31
CA GLY A 202 10.44 0.35 -16.67
C GLY A 202 9.43 1.50 -16.80
N LEU A 203 8.90 2.04 -15.70
CA LEU A 203 8.03 3.21 -15.76
C LEU A 203 8.86 4.46 -16.09
N ARG A 204 8.48 5.14 -17.17
CA ARG A 204 9.16 6.33 -17.68
C ARG A 204 8.75 7.59 -16.90
N ASN A 205 9.58 8.64 -16.99
CA ASN A 205 9.34 9.97 -16.39
C ASN A 205 9.44 10.02 -14.87
N TYR A 206 10.00 8.98 -14.24
CA TYR A 206 10.25 8.95 -12.79
C TYR A 206 11.70 9.32 -12.44
N GLU A 207 12.61 9.34 -13.42
CA GLU A 207 13.99 9.79 -13.29
C GLU A 207 14.06 11.24 -12.81
N LYS A 208 13.20 12.13 -13.35
CA LYS A 208 13.11 13.53 -12.91
C LYS A 208 12.78 13.66 -11.40
N HIS A 209 11.99 12.74 -10.85
CA HIS A 209 11.64 12.74 -9.43
C HIS A 209 12.82 12.29 -8.58
N ARG A 210 13.44 11.16 -8.96
CA ARG A 210 14.69 10.67 -8.35
C ARG A 210 15.75 11.77 -8.31
N ASP A 211 15.95 12.45 -9.45
CA ASP A 211 17.01 13.44 -9.60
C ASP A 211 16.71 14.72 -8.80
N ALA A 212 15.44 15.17 -8.76
CA ALA A 212 15.03 16.27 -7.89
C ALA A 212 15.29 15.98 -6.41
N TYR A 213 14.96 14.77 -5.94
CA TYR A 213 15.24 14.35 -4.56
C TYR A 213 16.75 14.25 -4.27
N ARG A 214 17.56 13.75 -5.20
CA ARG A 214 19.03 13.72 -5.08
C ARG A 214 19.64 15.13 -5.00
N GLN A 215 19.16 16.05 -5.84
CA GLN A 215 19.57 17.45 -5.81
C GLN A 215 19.21 18.10 -4.47
N TYR A 216 18.00 17.83 -3.96
CA TYR A 216 17.54 18.34 -2.68
C TYR A 216 18.38 17.80 -1.50
N ALA A 217 18.65 16.49 -1.47
CA ALA A 217 19.53 15.88 -0.48
C ALA A 217 20.93 16.52 -0.48
N THR A 218 21.49 16.76 -1.68
CA THR A 218 22.79 17.40 -1.85
C THR A 218 22.78 18.84 -1.32
N HIS A 219 21.72 19.61 -1.62
CA HIS A 219 21.56 20.96 -1.12
C HIS A 219 21.50 21.01 0.41
N LEU A 220 20.71 20.13 1.03
CA LEU A 220 20.61 20.04 2.49
C LEU A 220 21.94 19.65 3.15
N ARG A 221 22.71 18.74 2.55
CA ARG A 221 24.06 18.39 3.02
C ARG A 221 25.01 19.58 2.99
N LYS A 222 24.99 20.37 1.91
CA LYS A 222 25.78 21.61 1.80
C LYS A 222 25.38 22.62 2.88
N LEU A 223 24.09 22.82 3.13
CA LEU A 223 23.62 23.67 4.24
C LEU A 223 24.10 23.14 5.60
N ALA A 224 24.04 21.83 5.83
CA ALA A 224 24.53 21.25 7.09
C ALA A 224 26.04 21.46 7.29
N GLN A 225 26.84 21.48 6.23
CA GLN A 225 28.28 21.77 6.29
C GLN A 225 28.58 23.22 6.68
N GLN A 226 27.67 24.15 6.41
CA GLN A 226 27.79 25.55 6.83
C GLN A 226 27.56 25.75 8.34
N ASN A 227 27.19 24.69 9.06
CA ASN A 227 26.93 24.68 10.50
C ASN A 227 26.00 25.83 10.96
N PRO A 228 24.78 25.93 10.40
CA PRO A 228 23.91 27.06 10.68
C PRO A 228 23.40 27.02 12.12
N ASN A 229 23.40 28.18 12.77
CA ASN A 229 22.91 28.35 14.15
C ASN A 229 21.37 28.26 14.25
N ALA A 230 20.67 28.40 13.14
CA ALA A 230 19.21 28.28 13.06
C ALA A 230 18.81 27.56 11.77
N LEU A 231 17.66 26.89 11.83
CA LEU A 231 17.08 26.22 10.67
C LEU A 231 16.68 27.25 9.60
N PRO A 232 17.18 27.16 8.36
CA PRO A 232 16.63 27.93 7.25
C PRO A 232 15.11 27.73 7.12
N SER A 233 14.40 28.79 6.72
CA SER A 233 12.93 28.84 6.66
C SER A 233 12.26 27.85 5.68
N LYS A 234 13.02 27.01 4.95
CA LYS A 234 12.53 26.14 3.89
C LYS A 234 13.08 24.69 3.94
N ILE A 235 13.14 24.08 5.13
CA ILE A 235 13.63 22.71 5.31
C ILE A 235 12.56 21.63 5.02
N ASP A 236 11.29 22.02 4.87
CA ASP A 236 10.18 21.10 4.52
C ASP A 236 9.93 20.95 3.00
N LYS A 237 10.94 21.23 2.16
CA LYS A 237 10.77 21.16 0.70
C LYS A 237 10.66 19.74 0.15
N GLY A 238 11.04 18.70 0.92
CA GLY A 238 10.92 17.30 0.48
C GLY A 238 9.49 16.96 0.05
N ARG A 239 8.50 17.39 0.84
CA ARG A 239 7.08 17.23 0.50
C ARG A 239 6.66 18.04 -0.73
N ARG A 240 7.21 19.25 -0.90
CA ARG A 240 6.89 20.17 -2.00
C ARG A 240 7.45 19.73 -3.36
N ILE A 241 8.46 18.87 -3.39
CA ILE A 241 8.99 18.30 -4.64
C ILE A 241 7.87 17.48 -5.32
N LEU A 242 7.06 16.76 -4.55
CA LEU A 242 5.88 16.03 -5.05
C LEU A 242 4.87 16.97 -5.69
N ASP A 243 4.54 18.07 -5.01
CA ASP A 243 3.57 19.06 -5.48
C ASP A 243 4.04 19.73 -6.77
N SER A 244 5.35 19.97 -6.91
CA SER A 244 5.94 20.64 -8.08
C SER A 244 6.08 19.76 -9.32
N LEU A 245 6.09 18.43 -9.17
CA LEU A 245 6.36 17.50 -10.26
C LEU A 245 5.10 16.90 -10.90
N GLY A 246 3.91 17.28 -10.41
CA GLY A 246 2.61 16.93 -11.00
C GLY A 246 2.40 15.42 -11.08
N VAL A 247 2.64 14.71 -9.98
CA VAL A 247 2.69 13.24 -10.03
C VAL A 247 1.29 12.65 -10.08
N GLN A 248 1.05 11.92 -11.18
CA GLN A 248 -0.20 11.25 -11.54
C GLN A 248 -1.38 12.21 -11.70
N THR A 249 -2.26 11.88 -12.65
CA THR A 249 -3.60 12.47 -12.76
C THR A 249 -4.36 12.21 -11.47
N VAL A 250 -4.14 13.06 -10.47
CA VAL A 250 -5.03 13.17 -9.31
C VAL A 250 -6.40 13.41 -9.94
N PRO A 251 -7.35 12.48 -9.75
CA PRO A 251 -8.67 12.64 -10.35
C PRO A 251 -9.25 13.97 -9.91
N SER A 252 -9.93 14.68 -10.84
CA SER A 252 -10.55 15.95 -10.50
C SER A 252 -11.51 15.77 -9.32
N GLN A 253 -11.65 16.80 -8.49
CA GLN A 253 -12.60 16.76 -7.36
C GLN A 253 -14.01 16.37 -7.83
N GLN A 254 -14.44 16.88 -8.98
CA GLN A 254 -15.71 16.51 -9.62
C GLN A 254 -15.83 15.00 -9.89
N THR A 255 -14.74 14.35 -10.33
CA THR A 255 -14.72 12.89 -10.53
C THR A 255 -14.84 12.16 -9.19
N VAL A 256 -14.11 12.63 -8.18
CA VAL A 256 -14.14 12.05 -6.84
C VAL A 256 -15.55 12.15 -6.24
N ASP A 257 -16.18 13.31 -6.34
CA ASP A 257 -17.54 13.57 -5.83
C ASP A 257 -18.57 12.68 -6.51
N ALA A 258 -18.49 12.53 -7.84
CA ALA A 258 -19.37 11.64 -8.59
C ALA A 258 -19.22 10.17 -8.14
N ILE A 259 -17.98 9.71 -7.93
CA ILE A 259 -17.71 8.35 -7.45
C ILE A 259 -18.25 8.13 -6.04
N LEU A 260 -18.09 9.13 -5.15
CA LEU A 260 -18.66 9.09 -3.81
C LEU A 260 -20.19 9.02 -3.85
N GLN A 261 -20.83 9.84 -4.68
CA GLN A 261 -22.28 9.85 -4.85
C GLN A 261 -22.79 8.49 -5.35
N ILE A 262 -22.11 7.89 -6.35
CA ILE A 262 -22.45 6.55 -6.86
C ILE A 262 -22.34 5.50 -5.75
N ALA A 263 -21.25 5.50 -4.98
CA ALA A 263 -21.03 4.54 -3.91
C ALA A 263 -22.08 4.67 -2.79
N GLN A 264 -22.35 5.90 -2.34
CA GLN A 264 -23.31 6.20 -1.28
C GLN A 264 -24.77 5.95 -1.70
N SER A 265 -25.06 6.05 -3.00
CA SER A 265 -26.41 5.80 -3.53
C SER A 265 -26.73 4.31 -3.65
N ASN A 266 -25.73 3.43 -3.59
CA ASN A 266 -25.93 1.99 -3.73
C ASN A 266 -26.70 1.39 -2.54
N THR A 267 -27.74 0.61 -2.82
CA THR A 267 -28.61 0.02 -1.80
C THR A 267 -27.86 -0.88 -0.81
N GLN A 268 -26.91 -1.72 -1.27
CA GLN A 268 -26.15 -2.60 -0.38
C GLN A 268 -25.26 -1.81 0.58
N VAL A 269 -24.63 -0.73 0.08
CA VAL A 269 -23.85 0.19 0.92
C VAL A 269 -24.75 0.87 1.94
N LYS A 270 -25.91 1.40 1.52
CA LYS A 270 -26.88 2.03 2.45
C LYS A 270 -27.32 1.06 3.54
N THR A 271 -27.67 -0.17 3.18
CA THR A 271 -28.07 -1.20 4.14
C THR A 271 -26.92 -1.52 5.11
N ALA A 272 -25.69 -1.66 4.62
CA ALA A 272 -24.52 -1.96 5.46
C ALA A 272 -24.19 -0.82 6.45
N LEU A 273 -24.56 0.41 6.12
CA LEU A 273 -24.23 1.62 6.90
C LEU A 273 -25.42 2.17 7.71
N ALA A 274 -26.62 1.58 7.62
CA ALA A 274 -27.86 2.14 8.16
C ALA A 274 -27.76 2.52 9.66
N ASP A 275 -27.08 1.70 10.46
CA ASP A 275 -26.92 1.90 11.91
C ASP A 275 -25.52 2.39 12.31
N GLN A 276 -24.74 2.89 11.35
CA GLN A 276 -23.37 3.35 11.61
C GLN A 276 -23.32 4.87 11.70
N HIS A 277 -22.75 5.37 12.80
CA HIS A 277 -22.50 6.79 12.99
C HIS A 277 -21.07 7.18 12.59
N ALA A 278 -20.89 8.46 12.24
CA ALA A 278 -19.59 9.05 11.90
C ALA A 278 -18.81 8.24 10.83
N VAL A 279 -19.51 7.85 9.77
CA VAL A 279 -18.92 7.12 8.65
C VAL A 279 -18.23 8.10 7.70
N HIS A 280 -16.96 7.84 7.41
CA HIS A 280 -16.18 8.55 6.41
C HIS A 280 -15.98 7.65 5.17
N ALA A 281 -16.00 8.27 3.99
CA ALA A 281 -15.78 7.58 2.72
C ALA A 281 -14.43 8.01 2.11
N TYR A 282 -13.61 7.03 1.75
CA TYR A 282 -12.26 7.23 1.22
C TYR A 282 -12.14 6.61 -0.18
N PRO A 283 -12.31 7.42 -1.24
CA PRO A 283 -12.21 6.95 -2.62
C PRO A 283 -10.73 6.86 -3.04
N THR A 284 -10.35 5.74 -3.64
CA THR A 284 -9.00 5.53 -4.18
C THR A 284 -9.08 4.87 -5.55
N PHE A 285 -8.55 5.56 -6.56
CA PHE A 285 -8.44 5.03 -7.91
C PHE A 285 -7.33 3.97 -8.01
N GLN A 286 -7.55 2.90 -8.78
CA GLN A 286 -6.65 1.74 -8.89
C GLN A 286 -6.16 1.51 -10.33
N GLY A 287 -6.29 2.49 -11.23
CA GLY A 287 -5.90 2.38 -12.64
C GLY A 287 -7.01 1.86 -13.56
N PHE A 288 -7.92 1.04 -13.05
CA PHE A 288 -9.03 0.46 -13.83
C PHE A 288 -10.38 0.49 -13.09
N VAL A 289 -10.36 0.65 -11.77
CA VAL A 289 -11.54 0.81 -10.91
C VAL A 289 -11.28 1.85 -9.83
N TRP A 290 -12.36 2.28 -9.20
CA TRP A 290 -12.38 3.02 -7.95
C TRP A 290 -12.75 2.09 -6.81
N ILE A 291 -12.03 2.23 -5.69
CA ILE A 291 -12.38 1.57 -4.43
C ILE A 291 -12.80 2.66 -3.46
N VAL A 292 -14.01 2.56 -2.91
CA VAL A 292 -14.51 3.48 -1.88
C VAL A 292 -14.63 2.71 -0.57
N ASN A 293 -13.75 3.02 0.38
CA ASN A 293 -13.79 2.45 1.72
C ASN A 293 -14.65 3.34 2.62
N PHE A 294 -15.66 2.75 3.24
CA PHE A 294 -16.49 3.37 4.27
C PHE A 294 -15.99 2.89 5.62
N SER A 295 -15.55 3.79 6.49
CA SER A 295 -15.03 3.44 7.81
C SER A 295 -15.53 4.40 8.88
N ASN A 296 -15.64 3.92 10.12
CA ASN A 296 -15.82 4.79 11.27
C ASN A 296 -14.65 4.62 12.25
N HIS A 297 -14.41 5.64 13.06
CA HIS A 297 -13.25 5.69 13.96
C HIS A 297 -13.18 4.53 14.97
N SER A 298 -14.30 3.86 15.24
CA SER A 298 -14.48 2.82 16.24
C SER A 298 -14.37 1.38 15.74
N ARG A 299 -14.65 1.08 14.46
CA ARG A 299 -14.83 -0.31 13.97
C ARG A 299 -13.99 -0.67 12.74
N GLY A 300 -13.21 0.26 12.19
CA GLY A 300 -12.45 0.01 10.97
C GLY A 300 -13.32 0.10 9.71
N ASN A 301 -12.92 -0.57 8.62
CA ASN A 301 -13.69 -0.56 7.37
C ASN A 301 -15.01 -1.33 7.55
N LEU A 302 -16.13 -0.66 7.30
CA LEU A 302 -17.49 -1.18 7.42
C LEU A 302 -17.96 -1.79 6.10
N ALA A 303 -17.74 -1.07 5.01
CA ALA A 303 -18.07 -1.50 3.67
C ALA A 303 -17.02 -1.00 2.67
N THR A 304 -16.80 -1.75 1.60
CA THR A 304 -15.94 -1.36 0.49
C THR A 304 -16.72 -1.53 -0.81
N ALA A 305 -16.94 -0.43 -1.54
CA ALA A 305 -17.55 -0.47 -2.86
C ALA A 305 -16.48 -0.45 -3.96
N ILE A 306 -16.62 -1.30 -4.98
CA ILE A 306 -15.76 -1.32 -6.17
C ILE A 306 -16.56 -0.76 -7.34
N ILE A 307 -16.07 0.30 -7.98
CA ILE A 307 -16.75 0.97 -9.09
C ILE A 307 -15.89 0.92 -10.35
N GLY A 308 -16.47 0.50 -11.47
CA GLY A 308 -15.78 0.45 -12.76
C GLY A 308 -15.40 1.84 -13.25
N ALA A 309 -14.12 2.08 -13.55
CA ALA A 309 -13.67 3.43 -13.95
C ALA A 309 -14.29 3.89 -15.28
N LYS A 310 -14.50 2.98 -16.22
CA LYS A 310 -15.14 3.27 -17.52
C LYS A 310 -16.67 3.23 -17.46
N THR A 311 -17.23 2.30 -16.69
CA THR A 311 -18.67 2.04 -16.69
C THR A 311 -19.42 2.88 -15.67
N LEU A 312 -18.72 3.40 -14.66
CA LEU A 312 -19.31 4.10 -13.49
C LEU A 312 -20.39 3.28 -12.77
N LYS A 313 -20.32 1.95 -12.90
CA LYS A 313 -21.21 1.01 -12.23
C LYS A 313 -20.52 0.42 -11.01
N VAL A 314 -21.28 0.23 -9.92
CA VAL A 314 -20.84 -0.56 -8.78
C VAL A 314 -20.72 -2.02 -9.24
N LEU A 315 -19.49 -2.54 -9.23
CA LEU A 315 -19.13 -3.89 -9.64
C LEU A 315 -19.27 -4.89 -8.50
N ASP A 316 -19.08 -4.42 -7.26
CA ASP A 316 -19.20 -5.22 -6.04
C ASP A 316 -19.25 -4.35 -4.78
N VAL A 317 -19.78 -4.90 -3.69
CA VAL A 317 -19.76 -4.32 -2.35
C VAL A 317 -19.34 -5.39 -1.34
N CYS A 318 -18.14 -5.23 -0.76
CA CYS A 318 -17.67 -6.09 0.31
C CYS A 318 -18.08 -5.51 1.67
N ILE A 319 -18.94 -6.21 2.39
CA ILE A 319 -19.34 -5.84 3.76
C ILE A 319 -18.43 -6.59 4.73
N SER A 320 -17.83 -5.86 5.67
CA SER A 320 -17.01 -6.48 6.70
C SER A 320 -17.94 -7.07 7.77
N ASN A 321 -18.14 -8.39 7.75
CA ASN A 321 -18.91 -9.07 8.80
C ASN A 321 -18.17 -8.91 10.12
N LEU A 322 -18.80 -8.18 11.05
CA LEU A 322 -18.39 -8.03 12.45
C LEU A 322 -18.42 -9.41 13.15
N GLY A 323 -17.37 -10.19 12.97
CA GLY A 323 -17.30 -11.55 13.50
C GLY A 323 -16.01 -12.28 13.13
N GLY A 324 -14.85 -11.68 13.41
CA GLY A 324 -13.56 -12.36 13.25
C GLY A 324 -12.41 -11.42 12.92
N SER A 325 -11.63 -11.07 13.94
CA SER A 325 -10.37 -10.30 13.89
C SER A 325 -10.46 -8.91 13.24
N GLY A 326 -10.59 -7.89 14.09
CA GLY A 326 -10.40 -6.50 13.71
C GLY A 326 -8.99 -6.27 13.16
N LEU A 327 -8.91 -6.00 11.86
CA LEU A 327 -7.84 -5.23 11.25
C LEU A 327 -8.39 -3.83 11.04
N ALA A 328 -8.31 -3.03 12.10
CA ALA A 328 -8.52 -1.60 12.00
C ALA A 328 -7.38 -1.04 11.13
N TRP A 329 -7.74 -0.59 9.93
CA TRP A 329 -6.85 0.16 9.04
C TRP A 329 -6.54 1.50 9.71
N ARG A 330 -5.34 1.63 10.29
CA ARG A 330 -4.73 2.91 10.67
C ARG A 330 -3.23 2.86 10.41
#